data_AF-X0XY06-F1
#
_entry.id   AF-X0XY06-F1
#
_cell.length_a   1.000
_cell.length_b   1.000
_cell.length_c   1.000
_cell.angle_alpha   90.00
_cell.angle_beta   90.00
_cell.angle_gamma   90.00
#
_symmetry.space_group_name_H-M   'P 1'
#
loop_
_entity.id
_entity.type
_entity.pdbx_description
1 polymer ?
#
loop_
_entity_poly.entity_id
_entity_poly.type
_entity_poly.pdbx_seq_one_letter_code
_entity_poly.pdbx_strand_id
1 'polypeptide(L)' 'TFVIDPSLCTECVGFHDTEQCAEVCPVDCCVPDPNNAEKEEDLLERGKQIHPDKAADLVLSPETSRFQKG' A
#
# COMPACT_ATOMS: atom_id res chain seq x y z
N THR A 1 12.04 16.54 7.71
CA THR A 1 11.37 15.27 8.05
C THR A 1 10.21 15.08 7.13
N PHE A 2 9.98 13.85 6.66
CA PHE A 2 8.79 13.47 5.90
C PHE A 2 7.82 12.72 6.82
N VAL A 3 6.53 12.79 6.51
CA VAL A 3 5.46 12.13 7.26
C VAL A 3 4.53 11.46 6.26
N ILE A 4 4.17 10.21 6.53
CA ILE A 4 3.14 9.49 5.80
C ILE A 4 1.80 9.75 6.49
N ASP A 5 0.80 10.19 5.73
CA ASP A 5 -0.56 10.27 6.24
C ASP A 5 -1.19 8.85 6.21
N PRO A 6 -1.52 8.25 7.36
CA PRO A 6 -2.06 6.90 7.41
C PRO A 6 -3.42 6.79 6.69
N SER A 7 -4.18 7.89 6.59
CA SER A 7 -5.45 7.90 5.87
C SER A 7 -5.31 7.81 4.35
N LEU A 8 -4.09 8.00 3.83
CA LEU A 8 -3.77 7.89 2.41
C LEU A 8 -2.79 6.74 2.10
N CYS A 9 -2.14 6.19 3.11
CA CYS A 9 -1.27 5.04 2.95
C CYS A 9 -2.11 3.80 2.66
N THR A 10 -1.97 3.22 1.47
CA THR A 10 -2.55 1.91 1.13
C THR A 10 -1.51 0.81 1.17
N GLU A 11 -0.32 1.10 1.72
CA GLU A 11 0.75 0.13 1.76
C GLU A 11 1.13 -0.37 0.34
N CYS A 12 0.86 0.48 -0.67
CA CYS A 12 0.95 0.20 -2.10
C CYS A 12 0.07 -0.96 -2.63
N VAL A 13 -0.72 -1.60 -1.78
CA VAL A 13 -1.64 -2.70 -2.15
C VAL A 13 -2.56 -2.28 -3.29
N GLY A 14 -2.74 -3.15 -4.27
CA GLY A 14 -3.53 -2.90 -5.47
C GLY A 14 -2.78 -2.11 -6.56
N PHE A 15 -1.62 -1.54 -6.24
CA PHE A 15 -0.75 -0.84 -7.20
C PHE A 15 0.58 -1.57 -7.43
N HIS A 16 1.20 -2.04 -6.35
CA HIS A 16 2.49 -2.73 -6.35
C HIS A 16 2.53 -3.80 -5.25
N ASP A 17 3.38 -4.80 -5.41
CA ASP A 17 3.61 -5.89 -4.44
C ASP A 17 4.60 -5.50 -3.32
N THR A 18 5.17 -4.28 -3.37
CA THR A 18 6.06 -3.70 -2.34
C THR A 18 5.79 -2.21 -2.11
N GLU A 19 6.15 -1.74 -0.91
CA GLU A 19 6.18 -0.32 -0.54
C GLU A 19 7.20 0.45 -1.34
N GLN A 20 6.73 1.20 -2.34
CA GLN A 20 7.63 2.02 -3.16
C GLN A 20 8.38 3.08 -2.34
N CYS A 21 7.81 3.56 -1.23
CA CYS A 21 8.50 4.47 -0.33
C CYS A 21 9.64 3.81 0.46
N ALA A 22 9.51 2.54 0.84
CA ALA A 22 10.55 1.79 1.53
C ALA A 22 11.68 1.40 0.57
N GLU A 23 11.35 0.95 -0.65
CA GLU A 23 12.32 0.57 -1.69
C GLU A 23 13.31 1.68 -2.04
N VAL A 24 12.89 2.95 -1.98
CA VAL A 24 13.73 4.11 -2.33
C VAL A 24 14.33 4.80 -1.11
N CYS A 25 13.99 4.39 0.11
CA CYS A 25 14.42 5.09 1.31
C CYS A 25 15.91 4.85 1.55
N PRO A 26 16.79 5.87 1.53
CA PRO A 26 18.23 5.67 1.68
C PRO A 26 18.68 5.29 3.09
N VAL A 27 17.74 5.24 4.05
CA VAL A 27 18.00 5.03 5.49
C VAL A 27 16.99 4.07 6.13
N ASP A 28 16.22 3.34 5.33
CA ASP A 28 15.28 2.29 5.78
C ASP A 28 14.29 2.74 6.87
N CYS A 29 13.82 4.00 6.84
CA CYS A 29 12.96 4.56 7.88
C CYS A 29 11.45 4.41 7.61
N CYS A 30 11.05 3.95 6.42
CA CYS A 30 9.66 3.67 6.08
C CYS A 30 9.33 2.24 6.48
N VAL A 31 8.85 2.06 7.71
CA VAL A 31 8.52 0.75 8.30
C VAL A 31 7.03 0.68 8.68
N PRO A 32 6.43 -0.52 8.81
CA PRO A 32 5.04 -0.66 9.22
C PRO A 32 4.74 0.02 10.57
N ASP A 33 3.60 0.72 10.64
CA ASP A 33 3.15 1.36 11.87
C ASP A 33 2.34 0.36 12.73
N PRO A 34 2.83 -0.04 13.91
CA PRO A 34 2.14 -1.01 14.76
C PRO A 34 0.78 -0.52 15.29
N ASN A 35 0.50 0.79 15.24
CA ASN A 35 -0.79 1.35 15.66
C ASN A 35 -1.84 1.38 14.54
N ASN A 36 -1.42 1.15 13.30
CA ASN A 36 -2.27 1.18 12.10
C ASN A 36 -2.08 -0.12 11.30
N ALA A 37 -2.13 -1.26 11.99
CA ALA A 37 -2.09 -2.57 11.33
C ALA A 37 -3.44 -2.87 10.66
N GLU A 38 -3.42 -3.11 9.35
CA GLU A 38 -4.63 -3.23 8.53
C GLU A 38 -4.59 -4.51 7.68
N LYS A 39 -5.77 -4.97 7.25
CA LYS A 39 -5.86 -6.09 6.32
C LYS A 39 -5.63 -5.61 4.89
N GLU A 40 -5.14 -6.51 4.03
CA GLU A 40 -4.90 -6.20 2.62
C GLU A 40 -6.18 -5.72 1.90
N GLU A 41 -7.33 -6.31 2.25
CA GLU A 41 -8.61 -5.93 1.65
C GLU A 41 -9.04 -4.51 2.04
N ASP A 42 -8.75 -4.09 3.29
CA ASP A 42 -9.07 -2.74 3.78
C ASP A 42 -8.20 -1.69 3.07
N LEU A 43 -6.92 -2.01 2.85
CA LEU A 43 -5.97 -1.18 2.11
C LEU A 43 -6.37 -1.04 0.63
N LEU A 44 -6.78 -2.13 -0.01
CA LEU A 44 -7.28 -2.13 -1.39
C LEU A 44 -8.54 -1.26 -1.54
N GLU A 45 -9.50 -1.43 -0.63
CA GLU A 45 -10.76 -0.67 -0.66
C GLU A 45 -10.49 0.83 -0.49
N ARG A 46 -9.58 1.22 0.41
CA ARG A 46 -9.13 2.61 0.54
C ARG A 46 -8.49 3.11 -0.75
N GLY A 47 -7.66 2.31 -1.41
CA GLY A 47 -7.08 2.66 -2.72
C GLY A 47 -8.15 3.01 -3.76
N LYS A 48 -9.24 2.25 -3.81
CA LYS A 48 -10.39 2.53 -4.69
C LYS A 48 -11.12 3.82 -4.32
N GLN A 49 -11.21 4.14 -3.03
CA GLN A 49 -11.84 5.37 -2.56
C GLN A 49 -10.99 6.62 -2.86
N ILE A 50 -9.67 6.52 -2.72
CA ILE A 50 -8.72 7.61 -3.03
C ILE A 50 -8.59 7.82 -4.55
N HIS A 51 -8.63 6.74 -5.33
CA HIS A 51 -8.44 6.72 -6.78
C HIS A 51 -9.65 6.11 -7.50
N PRO A 52 -10.82 6.77 -7.50
CA PRO A 52 -12.03 6.24 -8.11
C PRO A 52 -11.91 6.05 -9.63
N ASP A 53 -11.05 6.81 -10.29
CA ASP A 53 -10.72 6.69 -11.72
C ASP A 53 -9.99 5.39 -12.05
N LYS A 54 -9.32 4.77 -11.08
CA LYS A 54 -8.58 3.51 -11.22
C LYS A 54 -9.23 2.34 -10.52
N ALA A 55 -10.38 2.54 -9.87
CA ALA A 55 -10.96 1.54 -8.97
C ALA A 55 -11.23 0.18 -9.64
N ALA A 56 -11.50 0.17 -10.96
CA ALA A 56 -11.69 -1.05 -11.74
C ALA A 56 -10.39 -1.83 -11.97
N ASP A 57 -9.25 -1.14 -11.98
CA ASP A 57 -7.93 -1.72 -12.22
C ASP A 57 -7.27 -2.19 -10.90
N LEU A 58 -7.71 -1.65 -9.76
CA LEU A 58 -7.21 -2.05 -8.43
C LEU A 58 -7.81 -3.40 -8.01
N VAL A 59 -7.02 -4.44 -8.25
CA VAL A 59 -7.31 -5.83 -7.86
C VAL A 59 -6.12 -6.42 -7.12
N LEU A 60 -6.35 -7.44 -6.29
CA LEU A 60 -5.28 -8.24 -5.73
C LEU A 60 -4.85 -9.30 -6.76
N SER A 61 -3.60 -9.21 -7.17
CA SER A 61 -2.91 -10.18 -8.01
C SER A 61 -1.51 -10.43 -7.44
N PRO A 62 -0.75 -11.42 -7.94
CA PRO A 62 0.63 -11.63 -7.51
C PRO A 62 1.54 -10.38 -7.64
N GLU A 63 1.22 -9.47 -8.55
CA GLU A 63 1.99 -8.23 -8.81
C GLU A 63 1.56 -7.04 -7.94
N THR A 64 0.43 -7.15 -7.24
CA THR A 64 -0.17 -6.05 -6.46
C THR A 64 -0.55 -6.44 -5.03
N SER A 65 -0.41 -7.73 -4.69
CA SER A 65 -0.56 -8.28 -3.35
C SER A 65 0.80 -8.54 -2.73
N ARG A 66 0.91 -8.26 -1.44
CA ARG A 66 2.11 -8.57 -0.66
C ARG A 66 2.20 -10.02 -0.23
N PHE A 67 1.07 -10.71 -0.19
CA PHE A 67 0.96 -12.07 0.36
C PHE A 67 0.93 -13.16 -0.70
N GLN A 68 0.73 -12.81 -1.97
CA GLN A 68 0.61 -13.76 -3.08
C GLN A 68 1.89 -13.88 -3.93
N LYS A 69 3.07 -13.59 -3.34
CA LYS A 69 4.35 -13.77 -4.02
C LYS A 69 4.63 -15.27 -4.20
N GLY A 70 4.74 -15.70 -5.47
CA GLY A 70 5.16 -17.04 -5.88
C GLY A 70 6.68 -17.20 -5.89
#